data_AF-A0A950ER36-F1
#
_entry.id   AF-A0A950ER36-F1
#
_cell.length_a   1.000
_cell.length_b   1.000
_cell.length_c   1.000
_cell.angle_alpha   90.00
_cell.angle_beta   90.00
_cell.angle_gamma   90.00
#
_symmetry.space_group_name_H-M   'P 1'
#
loop_
_entity.id
_entity.type
_entity.pdbx_description
1 polymer ?
#
loop_
_entity_poly.entity_id
_entity_poly.type
_entity_poly.pdbx_seq_one_letter_code
_entity_poly.pdbx_strand_id
1 'polypeptide(L)'
;MPAAPPPLRPLSIGELFDRAFSLYFRHILVFAAVLFVVAIPYAAIALLQLYLQHGILDAYAAIIDSAIKHPSTPPDLSGVLSAAQNENMGTMLAAYAVSALGYVLILFALPLANAAVVSGVSRAYLGLPVRFRYCYQDAFRRYGYVLLLTFLWLLVLGVILTAAFFVLIVLMVGLTAIAMGLHVVGAIIAGIVGVALSIAAVLFIVLAYMAFASSFVACVLEKADPIRSFVLGVTRIFGGGLFVRSS
;
A
#
# COMPACT_ATOMS: atom_id res chain seq x y z
N MET A 1 6.06 -6.69 -42.68
CA MET A 1 6.73 -7.88 -42.09
C MET A 1 6.74 -7.69 -40.58
N PRO A 2 6.26 -8.66 -39.77
CA PRO A 2 6.36 -8.57 -38.31
C PRO A 2 7.85 -8.53 -37.92
N ALA A 3 8.25 -7.54 -37.13
CA ALA A 3 9.61 -7.48 -36.60
C ALA A 3 9.90 -8.74 -35.79
N ALA A 4 11.08 -9.33 -35.97
CA ALA A 4 11.51 -10.49 -35.19
C ALA A 4 11.42 -10.15 -33.68
N PRO A 5 10.94 -11.09 -32.84
CA PRO A 5 10.83 -10.85 -31.41
C PRO A 5 12.20 -10.44 -30.83
N PRO A 6 12.28 -9.38 -30.01
CA PRO A 6 13.56 -8.92 -29.47
C PRO A 6 14.26 -10.06 -28.72
N PRO A 7 15.57 -10.30 -28.94
CA PRO A 7 16.30 -11.32 -28.21
C PRO A 7 16.24 -11.00 -26.70
N LEU A 8 15.64 -11.90 -25.93
CA LEU A 8 15.55 -11.81 -24.47
C LEU A 8 16.91 -12.22 -23.87
N ARG A 9 17.87 -11.29 -23.84
CA ARG A 9 19.09 -11.47 -23.04
C ARG A 9 18.77 -11.19 -21.57
N PRO A 10 19.36 -11.93 -20.60
CA PRO A 10 19.27 -11.56 -19.21
C PRO A 10 19.85 -10.15 -19.04
N LEU A 11 19.04 -9.22 -18.52
CA LEU A 11 19.47 -7.87 -18.23
C LEU A 11 19.98 -7.81 -16.80
N SER A 12 21.12 -7.17 -16.59
CA SER A 12 21.59 -6.87 -15.24
C SER A 12 20.61 -5.92 -14.54
N ILE A 13 20.60 -5.92 -13.20
CA ILE A 13 19.73 -5.02 -12.44
C ILE A 13 19.96 -3.54 -12.78
N GLY A 14 21.22 -3.17 -13.09
CA GLY A 14 21.58 -1.82 -13.55
C GLY A 14 20.97 -1.48 -14.91
N GLU A 15 21.02 -2.40 -15.87
CA GLU A 15 20.36 -2.21 -17.18
C GLU A 15 18.83 -2.14 -17.06
N LEU A 16 18.23 -2.91 -16.15
CA LEU A 16 16.79 -2.84 -15.87
C LEU A 16 16.40 -1.45 -15.35
N PHE A 17 17.16 -0.92 -14.39
CA PHE A 17 16.92 0.41 -13.85
C PHE A 17 17.17 1.51 -14.88
N ASP A 18 18.29 1.47 -15.61
CA ASP A 18 18.60 2.44 -16.66
C ASP A 18 17.49 2.49 -17.72
N ARG A 19 17.03 1.33 -18.18
CA ARG A 19 15.92 1.23 -19.13
C ARG A 19 14.60 1.72 -18.55
N ALA A 20 14.31 1.40 -17.29
CA ALA A 20 13.11 1.87 -16.60
C ALA A 20 13.12 3.40 -16.45
N PHE A 21 14.24 4.00 -16.06
CA PHE A 21 14.39 5.45 -15.96
C PHE A 21 14.29 6.13 -17.32
N SER A 22 14.97 5.62 -18.35
CA SER A 22 14.88 6.13 -19.72
C SER A 22 13.43 6.14 -20.22
N LEU A 23 12.70 5.04 -19.98
CA LEU A 23 11.28 4.91 -20.34
C LEU A 23 10.41 5.89 -19.54
N TYR A 24 10.66 6.03 -18.23
CA TYR A 24 9.94 6.95 -17.36
C TYR A 24 10.13 8.41 -17.80
N PHE A 25 11.37 8.87 -17.97
CA PHE A 25 11.66 10.26 -18.36
C PHE A 25 11.14 10.60 -19.76
N ARG A 26 11.19 9.65 -20.70
CA ARG A 26 10.65 9.85 -22.05
C ARG A 26 9.13 10.09 -22.04
N HIS A 27 8.40 9.55 -21.07
CA HIS A 27 6.94 9.60 -21.01
C HIS A 27 6.40 10.21 -19.71
N ILE A 28 7.23 10.96 -18.98
CA ILE A 28 6.92 11.45 -17.62
C ILE A 28 5.61 12.24 -17.58
N LEU A 29 5.37 13.12 -18.55
CA LEU A 29 4.15 13.93 -18.61
C LEU A 29 2.89 13.08 -18.79
N VAL A 30 2.96 11.99 -19.56
CA VAL A 30 1.80 11.12 -19.77
C VAL A 30 1.52 10.30 -18.53
N PHE A 31 2.55 9.75 -17.88
CA PHE A 31 2.38 8.99 -16.64
C PHE A 31 1.91 9.90 -15.49
N ALA A 32 2.47 11.10 -15.36
CA ALA A 32 2.03 12.10 -14.40
C ALA A 32 0.57 12.48 -14.64
N ALA A 33 0.18 12.76 -15.89
CA ALA A 33 -1.21 13.08 -16.23
C ALA A 33 -2.17 11.94 -15.87
N VAL A 34 -1.81 10.68 -16.11
CA VAL A 34 -2.61 9.52 -15.71
C VAL A 34 -2.77 9.45 -14.19
N LEU A 35 -1.70 9.67 -13.43
CA LEU A 35 -1.76 9.62 -11.96
C LEU A 35 -2.52 10.81 -11.36
N PHE A 36 -2.37 12.02 -11.94
CA PHE A 36 -2.98 13.24 -11.44
C PHE A 36 -4.50 13.24 -11.46
N VAL A 37 -5.14 12.48 -12.36
CA VAL A 37 -6.59 12.28 -12.37
C VAL A 37 -7.11 11.76 -11.02
N VAL A 38 -6.31 10.98 -10.30
CA VAL A 38 -6.67 10.41 -8.99
C VAL A 38 -5.99 11.16 -7.85
N ALA A 39 -4.72 11.51 -8.03
CA ALA A 39 -3.93 12.16 -6.98
C ALA A 39 -4.45 13.56 -6.63
N ILE A 40 -4.90 14.36 -7.60
CA ILE A 40 -5.39 15.72 -7.33
C ILE A 40 -6.70 15.68 -6.53
N PRO A 41 -7.75 14.94 -6.93
CA PRO A 41 -8.96 14.82 -6.12
C PRO A 41 -8.69 14.22 -4.74
N TYR A 42 -7.81 13.21 -4.65
CA TYR A 42 -7.43 12.62 -3.37
C TYR A 42 -6.76 13.65 -2.45
N ALA A 43 -5.81 14.44 -2.97
CA ALA A 43 -5.12 15.48 -2.21
C ALA A 43 -6.10 16.56 -1.74
N ALA A 44 -7.06 16.96 -2.57
CA ALA A 44 -8.09 17.92 -2.19
C ALA A 44 -8.98 17.38 -1.04
N ILE A 45 -9.39 16.11 -1.11
CA ILE A 45 -10.15 15.44 -0.05
C ILE A 45 -9.32 15.36 1.23
N ALA A 46 -8.04 14.99 1.13
CA ALA A 46 -7.14 14.90 2.28
C ALA A 46 -6.91 16.27 2.95
N LEU A 47 -6.77 17.35 2.18
CA LEU A 47 -6.67 18.71 2.71
C LEU A 47 -7.97 19.14 3.41
N LEU A 48 -9.13 18.82 2.82
CA LEU A 48 -10.42 19.11 3.46
C LEU A 48 -10.59 18.30 4.76
N GLN A 49 -10.17 17.04 4.76
CA GLN A 49 -10.20 16.20 5.96
C GLN A 49 -9.28 16.77 7.06
N LEU A 50 -8.08 17.21 6.70
CA LEU A 50 -7.15 17.88 7.62
C LEU A 50 -7.79 19.13 8.23
N TYR A 51 -8.43 19.96 7.41
CA TYR A 51 -9.14 21.15 7.87
C TYR A 51 -10.31 20.80 8.81
N LEU A 52 -11.08 19.75 8.51
CA LEU A 52 -12.21 19.35 9.36
C LEU A 52 -11.78 18.66 10.68
N GLN A 53 -10.55 18.17 10.77
CA GLN A 53 -10.06 17.39 11.93
C GLN A 53 -8.92 18.09 12.67
N HIS A 54 -8.63 19.37 12.38
CA HIS A 54 -7.47 20.07 12.92
C HIS A 54 -7.43 20.05 14.45
N GLY A 55 -8.57 20.27 15.13
CA GLY A 55 -8.61 20.37 16.59
C GLY A 55 -8.26 19.06 17.29
N ILE A 56 -8.72 17.94 16.73
CA ILE A 56 -8.38 16.61 17.22
C ILE A 56 -6.89 16.29 16.95
N LEU A 57 -6.39 16.66 15.77
CA LEU A 57 -4.99 16.43 15.40
C LEU A 57 -4.02 17.24 16.27
N ASP A 58 -4.35 18.48 16.60
CA ASP A 58 -3.57 19.32 17.51
C ASP A 58 -3.52 18.71 18.92
N ALA A 59 -4.64 18.17 19.40
CA ALA A 59 -4.69 17.46 20.68
C ALA A 59 -3.82 16.19 20.68
N TYR A 60 -3.81 15.42 19.59
CA TYR A 60 -2.89 14.28 19.45
C TYR A 60 -1.43 14.70 19.38
N ALA A 61 -1.11 15.79 18.67
CA ALA A 61 0.24 16.33 18.60
C ALA A 61 0.75 16.74 19.99
N ALA A 62 -0.10 17.34 20.82
CA ALA A 62 0.21 17.68 22.20
C ALA A 62 0.51 16.45 23.07
N ILE A 63 -0.23 15.34 22.89
CA ILE A 63 0.05 14.08 23.59
C ILE A 63 1.43 13.53 23.21
N ILE A 64 1.75 13.53 21.91
CA ILE A 64 3.05 13.04 21.43
C ILE A 64 4.18 13.91 21.98
N ASP A 65 4.04 15.24 21.93
CA ASP A 65 5.03 16.16 22.48
C ASP A 65 5.23 15.96 23.99
N SER A 66 4.14 15.74 24.73
CA SER A 66 4.20 15.43 26.17
C SER A 66 4.89 14.10 26.44
N ALA A 67 4.58 13.04 25.67
CA ALA A 67 5.21 11.73 25.82
C ALA A 67 6.72 11.74 25.52
N ILE A 68 7.15 12.59 24.58
CA ILE A 68 8.57 12.78 24.27
C ILE A 68 9.29 13.51 25.41
N LYS A 69 8.68 14.57 25.95
CA LYS A 69 9.29 15.38 27.02
C LYS A 69 9.25 14.69 28.39
N HIS A 70 8.23 13.87 28.64
CA HIS A 70 7.96 13.24 29.92
C HIS A 70 7.62 11.74 29.76
N PRO A 71 8.58 10.88 29.35
CA PRO A 71 8.32 9.48 29.04
C PRO A 71 7.88 8.64 30.25
N SER A 72 8.13 9.11 31.47
CA SER A 72 7.69 8.45 32.71
C SER A 72 6.28 8.82 33.15
N THR A 73 5.67 9.84 32.54
CA THR A 73 4.35 10.34 32.92
C THR A 73 3.30 9.76 32.00
N PRO A 74 2.19 9.20 32.53
CA PRO A 74 1.09 8.73 31.69
C PRO A 74 0.56 9.85 30.78
N PRO A 75 0.21 9.56 29.52
CA PRO A 75 -0.32 10.56 28.61
C PRO A 75 -1.65 11.13 29.12
N ASP A 76 -1.77 12.46 29.17
CA ASP A 76 -3.03 13.13 29.50
C ASP A 76 -3.96 13.13 28.29
N LEU A 77 -5.11 12.46 28.41
CA LEU A 77 -6.12 12.33 27.36
C LEU A 77 -7.21 13.40 27.46
N SER A 78 -7.18 14.28 28.47
CA SER A 78 -8.19 15.31 28.69
C SER A 78 -8.33 16.27 27.50
N GLY A 79 -7.21 16.60 26.85
CA GLY A 79 -7.15 17.43 25.64
C GLY A 79 -7.89 16.81 24.45
N VAL A 80 -7.75 15.50 24.23
CA VAL A 80 -8.47 14.80 23.15
C VAL A 80 -9.95 14.68 23.46
N LEU A 81 -10.30 14.39 24.72
CA LEU A 81 -11.71 14.28 25.12
C LEU A 81 -12.43 15.63 24.97
N SER A 82 -11.82 16.71 25.43
CA SER A 82 -12.37 18.06 25.28
C SER A 82 -12.45 18.50 23.83
N ALA A 83 -11.44 18.22 23.00
CA ALA A 83 -11.51 18.46 21.57
C ALA A 83 -12.69 17.71 20.93
N ALA A 84 -12.85 16.42 21.24
CA ALA A 84 -13.95 15.60 20.72
C ALA A 84 -15.34 16.07 21.21
N GLN A 85 -15.45 16.58 22.44
CA GLN A 85 -16.71 17.11 22.99
C GLN A 85 -17.08 18.48 22.41
N ASN A 86 -16.08 19.28 22.05
CA ASN A 86 -16.27 20.60 21.46
C ASN A 86 -16.55 20.54 19.94
N GLU A 87 -16.32 19.39 19.30
CA GLU A 87 -16.70 19.17 17.90
C GLU A 87 -18.23 19.14 17.76
N ASN A 88 -18.74 19.97 16.86
CA ASN A 88 -20.15 19.95 16.51
C ASN A 88 -20.47 18.62 15.82
N MET A 89 -21.61 18.00 16.13
CA MET A 89 -22.09 16.80 15.43
C MET A 89 -22.05 16.97 13.89
N GLY A 90 -22.32 18.19 13.39
CA GLY A 90 -22.23 18.52 11.97
C GLY A 90 -20.82 18.43 11.39
N THR A 91 -19.79 18.91 12.10
CA THR A 91 -18.38 18.83 11.64
C THR A 91 -17.91 17.38 11.65
N MET A 92 -18.28 16.62 12.68
CA MET A 92 -17.96 15.19 12.78
C MET A 92 -18.58 14.38 11.62
N LEU A 93 -19.87 14.60 11.32
CA LEU A 93 -20.55 13.94 10.20
C LEU A 93 -19.91 14.32 8.86
N ALA A 94 -19.55 15.60 8.67
CA ALA A 94 -18.85 16.06 7.47
C ALA A 94 -17.47 15.38 7.33
N ALA A 95 -16.70 15.26 8.41
CA ALA A 95 -15.41 14.59 8.39
C ALA A 95 -15.53 13.10 8.00
N TYR A 96 -16.53 12.39 8.52
CA TYR A 96 -16.80 11.00 8.12
C TYR A 96 -17.23 10.89 6.66
N ALA A 97 -18.09 11.79 6.18
CA ALA A 97 -18.53 11.80 4.79
C ALA A 97 -17.36 12.05 3.82
N VAL A 98 -16.49 13.01 4.13
CA VAL A 98 -15.27 13.30 3.36
C VAL A 98 -14.29 12.12 3.39
N SER A 99 -14.13 11.47 4.54
CA SER A 99 -13.30 10.27 4.68
C SER A 99 -13.84 9.11 3.84
N ALA A 100 -15.15 8.86 3.89
CA ALA A 100 -15.82 7.85 3.08
C ALA A 100 -15.62 8.10 1.58
N LEU A 101 -15.73 9.36 1.14
CA LEU A 101 -15.44 9.75 -0.24
C LEU A 101 -13.97 9.47 -0.61
N GLY A 102 -13.03 9.75 0.28
CA GLY A 102 -11.61 9.42 0.11
C GLY A 102 -11.37 7.92 -0.05
N TYR A 103 -12.01 7.09 0.77
CA TYR A 103 -11.92 5.63 0.65
C TYR A 103 -12.52 5.10 -0.64
N VAL A 104 -13.68 5.62 -1.06
CA VAL A 104 -14.29 5.28 -2.35
C VAL A 104 -13.32 5.65 -3.48
N LEU A 105 -12.73 6.84 -3.44
CA LEU A 105 -11.80 7.28 -4.47
C LEU A 105 -10.55 6.40 -4.52
N ILE A 106 -9.94 6.05 -3.39
CA ILE A 106 -8.80 5.13 -3.35
C ILE A 106 -9.21 3.74 -3.85
N LEU A 107 -10.33 3.20 -3.38
CA LEU A 107 -10.75 1.84 -3.68
C LEU A 107 -11.08 1.64 -5.17
N PHE A 108 -11.70 2.63 -5.79
CA PHE A 108 -12.16 2.51 -7.18
C PHE A 108 -11.20 3.18 -8.17
N ALA A 109 -10.77 4.42 -7.92
CA ALA A 109 -10.01 5.16 -8.91
C ALA A 109 -8.52 4.77 -8.93
N LEU A 110 -7.91 4.44 -7.78
CA LEU A 110 -6.48 4.13 -7.72
C LEU A 110 -6.11 2.85 -8.49
N PRO A 111 -6.84 1.71 -8.37
CA PRO A 111 -6.57 0.53 -9.19
C PRO A 111 -6.70 0.82 -10.69
N LEU A 112 -7.65 1.68 -11.08
CA LEU A 112 -7.79 2.08 -12.49
C LEU A 112 -6.58 2.87 -12.99
N ALA A 113 -6.11 3.85 -12.21
CA ALA A 113 -4.92 4.64 -12.58
C ALA A 113 -3.67 3.75 -12.67
N ASN A 114 -3.50 2.83 -11.72
CA ASN A 114 -2.42 1.83 -11.75
C ASN A 114 -2.49 0.94 -13.00
N ALA A 115 -3.69 0.50 -13.39
CA ALA A 115 -3.89 -0.30 -14.60
C ALA A 115 -3.56 0.50 -15.87
N ALA A 116 -3.90 1.79 -15.89
CA ALA A 116 -3.55 2.70 -16.99
C ALA A 116 -2.03 2.92 -17.10
N VAL A 117 -1.32 3.05 -15.97
CA VAL A 117 0.15 3.15 -15.96
C VAL A 117 0.77 1.85 -16.47
N VAL A 118 0.34 0.68 -15.97
CA VAL A 118 0.83 -0.63 -16.43
C VAL A 118 0.61 -0.82 -17.93
N SER A 119 -0.56 -0.44 -18.45
CA SER A 119 -0.84 -0.43 -19.88
C SER A 119 0.08 0.52 -20.66
N GLY A 120 0.29 1.73 -20.14
CA GLY A 120 1.20 2.72 -20.76
C GLY A 120 2.65 2.24 -20.83
N VAL A 121 3.15 1.61 -19.76
CA VAL A 121 4.49 1.00 -19.72
C VAL A 121 4.59 -0.13 -20.74
N SER A 122 3.59 -1.02 -20.81
CA SER A 122 3.55 -2.09 -21.82
C SER A 122 3.58 -1.55 -23.25
N ARG A 123 2.81 -0.50 -23.54
CA ARG A 123 2.82 0.18 -24.85
C ARG A 123 4.18 0.77 -25.20
N ALA A 124 4.84 1.40 -24.22
CA ALA A 124 6.19 1.92 -24.41
C ALA A 124 7.19 0.81 -24.78
N TYR A 125 7.11 -0.34 -24.10
CA TYR A 125 7.95 -1.51 -24.42
C TYR A 125 7.67 -2.11 -25.81
N LEU A 126 6.42 -2.05 -26.26
CA LEU A 126 6.01 -2.51 -27.60
C LEU A 126 6.28 -1.48 -28.71
N GLY A 127 6.87 -0.32 -28.40
CA GLY A 127 7.06 0.77 -29.36
C GLY A 127 5.75 1.42 -29.84
N LEU A 128 4.65 1.19 -29.13
CA LEU A 128 3.34 1.77 -29.43
C LEU A 128 3.23 3.19 -28.87
N PRO A 129 2.39 4.06 -29.46
CA PRO A 129 2.20 5.41 -28.95
C PRO A 129 1.59 5.37 -27.54
N VAL A 130 2.29 5.99 -26.58
CA VAL A 130 1.87 6.17 -25.19
C VAL A 130 1.09 7.47 -25.10
N ARG A 131 -0.25 7.39 -25.14
CA ARG A 131 -1.14 8.55 -24.98
C ARG A 131 -2.14 8.30 -23.86
N PHE A 132 -2.46 9.35 -23.11
CA PHE A 132 -3.39 9.32 -21.98
C PHE A 132 -4.68 8.54 -22.27
N ARG A 133 -5.40 8.90 -23.35
CA ARG A 133 -6.68 8.27 -23.74
C ARG A 133 -6.53 6.76 -23.92
N TYR A 134 -5.45 6.34 -24.56
CA TYR A 134 -5.22 4.95 -24.88
C TYR A 134 -4.90 4.11 -23.63
N CYS A 135 -4.10 4.66 -22.71
CA CYS A 135 -3.79 4.01 -21.44
C CYS A 135 -5.08 3.71 -20.64
N TYR A 136 -5.97 4.70 -20.53
CA TYR A 136 -7.26 4.52 -19.85
C TYR A 136 -8.22 3.60 -20.58
N GLN A 137 -8.30 3.68 -21.92
CA GLN A 137 -9.18 2.79 -22.68
C GLN A 137 -8.81 1.32 -22.48
N ASP A 138 -7.52 1.01 -22.45
CA ASP A 138 -7.03 -0.34 -22.19
C ASP A 138 -7.29 -0.77 -20.73
N ALA A 139 -7.14 0.15 -19.76
CA ALA A 139 -7.46 -0.11 -18.36
C ALA A 139 -8.96 -0.36 -18.11
N PHE A 140 -9.84 0.47 -18.68
CA PHE A 140 -11.30 0.37 -18.51
C PHE A 140 -11.86 -0.96 -19.03
N ARG A 141 -11.30 -1.51 -20.11
CA ARG A 141 -11.71 -2.81 -20.66
C ARG A 141 -11.57 -3.97 -19.65
N ARG A 142 -10.68 -3.83 -18.66
CA ARG A 142 -10.43 -4.84 -17.62
C ARG A 142 -10.72 -4.37 -16.22
N TYR A 143 -11.36 -3.21 -16.07
CA TYR A 143 -11.56 -2.58 -14.77
C TYR A 143 -12.33 -3.48 -13.79
N GLY A 144 -13.37 -4.18 -14.26
CA GLY A 144 -14.10 -5.13 -13.42
C GLY A 144 -13.22 -6.24 -12.83
N TYR A 145 -12.32 -6.81 -13.63
CA TYR A 145 -11.37 -7.83 -13.16
C TYR A 145 -10.33 -7.27 -12.19
N VAL A 146 -9.85 -6.04 -12.45
CA VAL A 146 -8.91 -5.35 -11.56
C VAL A 146 -9.55 -5.03 -10.21
N LEU A 147 -10.82 -4.61 -10.19
CA LEU A 147 -11.58 -4.40 -8.95
C LEU A 147 -11.77 -5.70 -8.18
N LEU A 148 -12.20 -6.78 -8.85
CA LEU A 148 -12.35 -8.08 -8.21
C LEU A 148 -11.04 -8.58 -7.60
N LEU A 149 -9.92 -8.41 -8.31
CA LEU A 149 -8.59 -8.72 -7.78
C LEU A 149 -8.25 -7.87 -6.55
N THR A 150 -8.58 -6.58 -6.59
CA THR A 150 -8.34 -5.66 -5.46
C THR A 150 -9.15 -6.08 -4.24
N PHE A 151 -10.45 -6.40 -4.40
CA PHE A 151 -11.29 -6.92 -3.32
C PHE A 151 -10.78 -8.25 -2.78
N LEU A 152 -10.33 -9.16 -3.65
CA LEU A 152 -9.74 -10.43 -3.23
C LEU A 152 -8.50 -10.21 -2.35
N TRP A 153 -7.60 -9.31 -2.75
CA TRP A 153 -6.43 -8.96 -1.94
C TRP A 153 -6.80 -8.27 -0.63
N LEU A 154 -7.79 -7.37 -0.62
CA LEU A 154 -8.29 -6.76 0.61
C LEU A 154 -8.86 -7.79 1.57
N LEU A 155 -9.60 -8.78 1.07
CA LEU A 155 -10.13 -9.86 1.89
C LEU A 155 -9.01 -10.73 2.47
N VAL A 156 -8.06 -11.16 1.64
CA VAL A 156 -6.93 -12.01 2.09
C VAL A 156 -6.04 -11.26 3.08
N LEU A 157 -5.63 -10.03 2.77
CA LEU A 157 -4.83 -9.22 3.68
C LEU A 157 -5.60 -8.86 4.94
N GLY A 158 -6.91 -8.58 4.84
CA GLY A 158 -7.76 -8.34 5.99
C GLY A 158 -7.76 -9.52 6.96
N VAL A 159 -7.94 -10.75 6.46
CA VAL A 159 -7.89 -11.97 7.28
C VAL A 159 -6.51 -12.16 7.90
N ILE A 160 -5.44 -12.01 7.10
CA ILE A 160 -4.06 -12.20 7.60
C ILE A 160 -3.71 -11.16 8.66
N LEU A 161 -4.00 -9.88 8.42
CA LEU A 161 -3.70 -8.79 9.36
C LEU A 161 -4.52 -8.94 10.64
N THR A 162 -5.78 -9.34 10.54
CA THR A 162 -6.61 -9.63 11.72
C THR A 162 -6.02 -10.77 12.54
N ALA A 163 -5.64 -11.89 11.90
CA ALA A 163 -4.99 -12.99 12.58
C ALA A 163 -3.65 -12.58 13.22
N ALA A 164 -2.81 -11.84 12.48
CA ALA A 164 -1.53 -11.34 12.96
C ALA A 164 -1.71 -10.39 14.16
N PHE A 165 -2.74 -9.55 14.16
CA PHE A 165 -3.07 -8.67 15.27
C PHE A 165 -3.42 -9.47 16.54
N PHE A 166 -4.25 -10.51 16.45
CA PHE A 166 -4.54 -11.38 17.60
C PHE A 166 -3.30 -12.09 18.12
N VAL A 167 -2.45 -12.61 17.22
CA VAL A 167 -1.17 -13.22 17.60
C VAL A 167 -0.28 -12.20 18.32
N LEU A 168 -0.21 -10.97 17.82
CA LEU A 168 0.58 -9.90 18.43
C LEU A 168 0.07 -9.53 19.82
N ILE A 169 -1.25 -9.46 20.04
CA ILE A 169 -1.82 -9.24 21.38
C ILE A 169 -1.38 -10.36 22.33
N VAL A 170 -1.52 -11.63 21.94
CA VAL A 170 -1.14 -12.77 22.78
C VAL A 170 0.37 -12.72 23.10
N LEU A 171 1.20 -12.41 22.11
CA LEU A 171 2.65 -12.25 22.30
C LEU A 171 2.97 -11.09 23.26
N MET A 172 2.33 -9.93 23.10
CA MET A 172 2.57 -8.77 23.98
C MET A 172 2.14 -9.04 25.42
N VAL A 173 1.03 -9.75 25.63
CA VAL A 173 0.60 -10.19 26.98
C VAL A 173 1.61 -11.18 27.58
N GLY A 174 2.10 -12.14 26.78
CA GLY A 174 3.13 -13.08 27.24
C GLY A 174 4.45 -12.40 27.58
N LEU A 175 4.91 -11.47 26.73
CA LEU A 175 6.14 -10.72 26.93
C LEU A 175 6.07 -9.81 28.16
N THR A 176 4.93 -9.16 28.39
CA THR A 176 4.74 -8.33 29.60
C THR A 176 4.72 -9.18 30.86
N ALA A 177 4.09 -10.36 30.85
CA ALA A 177 4.14 -11.30 31.97
C ALA A 177 5.57 -11.77 32.29
N ILE A 178 6.37 -12.09 31.27
CA ILE A 178 7.79 -12.46 31.43
C ILE A 178 8.61 -11.28 31.95
N ALA A 179 8.37 -10.07 31.45
CA ALA A 179 9.05 -8.86 31.91
C ALA A 179 8.76 -8.55 33.38
N MET A 180 7.53 -8.78 33.84
CA MET A 180 7.16 -8.64 35.26
C MET A 180 7.82 -9.71 36.13
N GLY A 181 7.91 -10.96 35.65
CA GLY A 181 8.49 -12.07 36.41
C GLY A 181 10.02 -12.07 36.49
N LEU A 182 10.71 -11.61 35.45
CA LEU A 182 12.18 -11.63 35.34
C LEU A 182 12.83 -10.24 35.40
N HIS A 183 12.04 -9.20 35.68
CA HIS A 183 12.48 -7.79 35.73
C HIS A 183 13.33 -7.39 34.51
N VAL A 184 14.58 -7.01 34.74
CA VAL A 184 15.51 -6.50 33.70
C VAL A 184 15.75 -7.53 32.60
N VAL A 185 15.93 -8.81 32.94
CA VAL A 185 16.19 -9.87 31.96
C VAL A 185 14.97 -10.08 31.07
N GLY A 186 13.77 -10.08 31.66
CA GLY A 186 12.53 -10.20 30.90
C GLY A 186 12.28 -9.02 29.96
N ALA A 187 12.60 -7.80 30.40
CA ALA A 187 12.52 -6.60 29.56
C ALA A 187 13.48 -6.67 28.35
N ILE A 188 14.71 -7.16 28.54
CA ILE A 188 15.68 -7.33 27.45
C ILE A 188 15.16 -8.36 26.42
N ILE A 189 14.69 -9.51 26.89
CA ILE A 189 14.14 -10.56 26.02
C ILE A 189 12.93 -10.03 25.23
N ALA A 190 12.01 -9.33 25.90
CA ALA A 190 10.85 -8.72 25.26
C ALA A 190 11.25 -7.70 24.19
N GLY A 191 12.27 -6.88 24.46
CA GLY A 191 12.82 -5.94 23.49
C GLY A 191 13.36 -6.64 22.24
N ILE A 192 14.18 -7.68 22.40
CA ILE A 192 14.77 -8.43 21.28
C ILE A 192 13.69 -9.09 20.42
N VAL A 193 12.72 -9.75 21.07
CA VAL A 193 11.60 -10.39 20.37
C VAL A 193 10.75 -9.37 19.64
N GLY A 194 10.46 -8.22 20.27
CA GLY A 194 9.69 -7.14 19.66
C GLY A 194 10.34 -6.57 18.40
N VAL A 195 11.66 -6.36 18.42
CA VAL A 195 12.42 -5.92 17.25
C VAL A 195 12.38 -6.97 16.14
N ALA A 196 12.62 -8.25 16.47
CA ALA A 196 12.58 -9.34 15.50
C ALA A 196 11.20 -9.48 14.82
N LEU A 197 10.12 -9.39 15.59
CA LEU A 197 8.75 -9.41 15.07
C LEU A 197 8.45 -8.21 14.17
N SER A 198 8.96 -7.03 14.53
CA SER A 198 8.79 -5.82 13.71
C SER A 198 9.47 -5.97 12.35
N ILE A 199 10.71 -6.50 12.32
CA ILE A 199 11.43 -6.78 11.08
C ILE A 199 10.67 -7.82 10.25
N ALA A 200 10.21 -8.91 10.88
CA ALA A 200 9.44 -9.94 10.19
C ALA A 200 8.13 -9.40 9.58
N ALA A 201 7.43 -8.51 10.31
CA ALA A 201 6.22 -7.86 9.82
C ALA A 201 6.49 -6.96 8.62
N VAL A 202 7.55 -6.15 8.65
CA VAL A 202 7.95 -5.30 7.50
C VAL A 202 8.30 -6.15 6.29
N LEU A 203 9.10 -7.20 6.47
CA LEU A 203 9.45 -8.13 5.38
C LEU A 203 8.20 -8.79 4.79
N PHE A 204 7.26 -9.22 5.64
CA PHE A 204 6.00 -9.79 5.18
C PHE A 204 5.17 -8.79 4.37
N ILE A 205 5.05 -7.54 4.82
CA ILE A 205 4.33 -6.48 4.11
C ILE A 205 4.97 -6.23 2.74
N VAL A 206 6.29 -6.17 2.66
CA VAL A 206 7.01 -6.00 1.39
C VAL A 206 6.75 -7.16 0.44
N LEU A 207 6.85 -8.42 0.91
CA LEU A 207 6.56 -9.60 0.09
C LEU A 207 5.10 -9.64 -0.38
N ALA A 208 4.16 -9.32 0.50
CA ALA A 208 2.74 -9.23 0.18
C ALA A 208 2.45 -8.15 -0.88
N TYR A 209 3.08 -6.97 -0.75
CA TYR A 209 2.99 -5.90 -1.75
C TYR A 209 3.56 -6.33 -3.11
N MET A 210 4.71 -7.01 -3.13
CA MET A 210 5.30 -7.54 -4.36
C MET A 210 4.39 -8.59 -5.02
N ALA A 211 3.75 -9.44 -4.21
CA ALA A 211 2.79 -10.44 -4.70
C ALA A 211 1.52 -9.77 -5.27
N PHE A 212 1.02 -8.72 -4.62
CA PHE A 212 -0.06 -7.88 -5.13
C PHE A 212 0.32 -7.24 -6.46
N ALA A 213 1.46 -6.55 -6.53
CA ALA A 213 1.94 -5.90 -7.75
C ALA A 213 2.11 -6.89 -8.91
N SER A 214 2.68 -8.07 -8.64
CA SER A 214 2.83 -9.14 -9.65
C SER A 214 1.47 -9.70 -10.12
N SER A 215 0.53 -9.90 -9.19
CA SER A 215 -0.84 -10.31 -9.52
C SER A 215 -1.53 -9.27 -10.40
N PHE A 216 -1.33 -8.00 -10.07
CA PHE A 216 -1.93 -6.88 -10.78
C PHE A 216 -1.43 -6.81 -12.22
N VAL A 217 -0.11 -6.96 -12.44
CA VAL A 217 0.49 -7.04 -13.78
C VAL A 217 -0.05 -8.24 -14.56
N ALA A 218 -0.18 -9.41 -13.93
CA ALA A 218 -0.77 -10.59 -14.59
C ALA A 218 -2.23 -10.36 -15.03
N CYS A 219 -3.03 -9.72 -14.18
CA CYS A 219 -4.43 -9.42 -14.48
C CYS A 219 -4.57 -8.42 -15.66
N VAL A 220 -3.73 -7.39 -15.68
CA VAL A 220 -3.79 -6.32 -16.69
C VAL A 220 -3.15 -6.76 -18.02
N LEU A 221 -1.93 -7.30 -17.99
CA LEU A 221 -1.14 -7.60 -19.19
C LEU A 221 -1.36 -9.02 -19.72
N GLU A 222 -1.29 -10.03 -18.85
CA GLU A 222 -1.42 -11.44 -19.25
C GLU A 222 -2.87 -11.86 -19.48
N LYS A 223 -3.79 -10.93 -19.24
CA LYS A 223 -5.21 -11.12 -19.42
C LYS A 223 -5.82 -12.23 -18.55
N ALA A 224 -5.14 -12.62 -17.48
CA ALA A 224 -5.59 -13.69 -16.58
C ALA A 224 -6.82 -13.27 -15.75
N ASP A 225 -7.60 -14.26 -15.31
CA ASP A 225 -8.71 -14.06 -14.37
C ASP A 225 -8.19 -13.61 -12.99
N PRO A 226 -9.00 -12.97 -12.14
CA PRO A 226 -8.53 -12.41 -10.86
C PRO A 226 -7.95 -13.47 -9.93
N ILE A 227 -8.61 -14.63 -9.81
CA ILE A 227 -8.14 -15.74 -8.98
C ILE A 227 -6.82 -16.29 -9.51
N ARG A 228 -6.72 -16.50 -10.83
CA ARG A 228 -5.49 -16.98 -11.46
C ARG A 228 -4.35 -15.98 -11.31
N SER A 229 -4.65 -14.70 -11.47
CA SER A 229 -3.69 -13.60 -11.30
C SER A 229 -3.17 -13.53 -9.86
N PHE A 230 -4.05 -13.68 -8.87
CA PHE A 230 -3.69 -13.80 -7.46
C PHE A 230 -2.75 -14.98 -7.21
N VAL A 231 -3.10 -16.17 -7.69
CA VAL A 231 -2.26 -17.37 -7.55
C VAL A 231 -0.90 -17.17 -8.23
N LEU A 232 -0.86 -16.58 -9.42
CA LEU A 232 0.40 -16.28 -10.12
C LEU A 232 1.27 -15.31 -9.33
N GLY A 233 0.71 -14.24 -8.76
CA GLY A 233 1.48 -13.30 -7.96
C GLY A 233 2.01 -13.91 -6.66
N VAL A 234 1.19 -14.71 -5.96
CA VAL A 234 1.60 -15.41 -4.75
C VAL A 234 2.68 -16.45 -5.06
N THR A 235 2.49 -17.30 -6.09
CA THR A 235 3.48 -18.33 -6.45
C THR A 235 4.80 -17.74 -6.96
N ARG A 236 4.78 -16.59 -7.63
CA ARG A 236 6.02 -15.91 -8.06
C ARG A 236 6.87 -15.45 -6.87
N ILE A 237 6.24 -14.95 -5.81
CA ILE A 237 6.97 -14.39 -4.66
C ILE A 237 7.25 -15.45 -3.58
N PHE A 238 6.28 -16.30 -3.26
CA PHE A 238 6.37 -17.27 -2.17
C PHE A 238 6.71 -18.70 -2.64
N GLY A 239 6.60 -18.99 -3.94
CA GLY A 239 6.81 -20.35 -4.47
C GLY A 239 8.27 -20.74 -4.72
N GLY A 240 9.24 -19.85 -4.47
CA GLY A 240 10.68 -20.13 -4.57
C GLY A 240 11.24 -20.42 -5.97
N GLY A 241 10.39 -20.60 -6.99
CA GLY A 241 10.80 -21.03 -8.34
C GLY A 241 11.70 -20.06 -9.09
N LEU A 242 11.74 -18.77 -8.70
CA LEU A 242 12.64 -17.78 -9.30
C LEU A 242 14.10 -17.94 -8.84
N PHE A 243 14.35 -18.48 -7.65
CA PHE A 243 15.70 -18.61 -7.10
C PHE A 243 16.42 -19.90 -7.54
N VAL A 244 15.67 -20.95 -7.88
CA VAL A 244 16.24 -22.27 -8.22
C VAL A 244 16.78 -22.34 -9.66
N ARG A 245 16.38 -21.41 -10.55
CA ARG A 245 16.76 -21.45 -11.97
C ARG A 245 17.93 -20.51 -12.34
N SER A 246 18.45 -19.73 -11.39
CA SER A 246 19.52 -18.76 -11.63
C SER A 246 20.89 -19.18 -11.05
N SER A 247 21.01 -20.40 -10.53
CA SER A 247 22.25 -21.05 -10.09
C SER A 247 22.60 -22.20 -11.01
#